data_AF-A0A0N1KTW1-F1
#
_entry.id   AF-A0A0N1KTW1-F1
#
_cell.length_a   1.000
_cell.length_b   1.000
_cell.length_c   1.000
_cell.angle_alpha   90.00
_cell.angle_beta   90.00
_cell.angle_gamma   90.00
#
_symmetry.space_group_name_H-M   'P 1'
#
loop_
_entity.id
_entity.type
_entity.pdbx_description
1 polymer ?
#
loop_
_entity_poly.entity_id
_entity_poly.type
_entity_poly.pdbx_seq_one_letter_code
_entity_poly.pdbx_strand_id
1 'polypeptide(L)'
;MFSLKIQGQEKKLQDTWISKNNDVIVIKEKGSRFNILSTLEEEEQLPLNITDDSLSFYSEYTKVGSNKQYLNKYDFFIKSLSKKKLILRPVSELSKEFFGNREEITFIRQKYNIDSSISFEKIVYHTTGCLGTCSIIDLEIDKNRNIYWNGEVLNNKDRSGQFKGQLSEALYDELINILKSSNLKSWSFPKKEGHDGAVTTLILYYNGERKYFKSMFPPTIAQQLIDFLYGLDQKVNVIRTDKKKVLER
;
A
#
# COMPACT_ATOMS: atom_id res chain seq x y z
N MET A 1 -20.43 30.60 10.47
CA MET A 1 -19.79 31.10 9.24
C MET A 1 -19.21 29.88 8.51
N PHE A 2 -19.88 29.39 7.47
CA PHE A 2 -19.59 28.08 6.88
C PHE A 2 -18.38 28.11 5.91
N SER A 3 -17.25 27.54 6.35
CA SER A 3 -16.47 26.42 5.78
C SER A 3 -16.33 26.18 4.25
N LEU A 4 -16.69 27.11 3.36
CA LEU A 4 -16.61 26.87 1.90
C LEU A 4 -15.18 26.65 1.38
N LYS A 5 -14.17 27.32 1.96
CA LYS A 5 -12.76 27.11 1.59
C LYS A 5 -12.21 25.76 2.07
N ILE A 6 -12.56 25.36 3.30
CA ILE A 6 -12.02 24.17 3.97
C ILE A 6 -12.50 22.88 3.28
N GLN A 7 -13.81 22.75 2.99
CA GLN A 7 -14.34 21.58 2.29
C GLN A 7 -13.78 21.41 0.86
N GLY A 8 -13.53 22.52 0.16
CA GLY A 8 -12.94 22.50 -1.18
C GLY A 8 -11.47 22.07 -1.19
N GLN A 9 -10.72 22.39 -0.13
CA GLN A 9 -9.33 21.97 0.05
C GLN A 9 -9.20 20.51 0.46
N GLU A 10 -10.07 20.04 1.36
CA GLU A 10 -10.15 18.64 1.78
C GLU A 10 -10.33 17.71 0.58
N LYS A 11 -11.31 17.98 -0.29
CA LYS A 11 -11.53 17.18 -1.51
C LYS A 11 -10.34 17.17 -2.46
N LYS A 12 -9.52 18.23 -2.48
CA LYS A 12 -8.31 18.28 -3.31
C LYS A 12 -7.19 17.41 -2.73
N LEU A 13 -7.16 17.23 -1.42
CA LEU A 13 -6.15 16.42 -0.72
C LEU A 13 -6.47 14.92 -0.72
N GLN A 14 -7.75 14.53 -0.86
CA GLN A 14 -8.14 13.11 -0.90
C GLN A 14 -7.48 12.37 -2.07
N ASP A 15 -6.51 11.52 -1.77
CA ASP A 15 -5.84 10.58 -2.66
C ASP A 15 -4.73 9.82 -1.91
N THR A 16 -4.00 8.97 -2.63
CA THR A 16 -2.69 8.46 -2.22
C THR A 16 -1.59 9.34 -2.78
N TRP A 17 -0.69 9.77 -1.92
CA TRP A 17 0.45 10.64 -2.23
C TRP A 17 1.74 9.93 -1.85
N ILE A 18 2.71 9.87 -2.77
CA ILE A 18 3.96 9.15 -2.58
C ILE A 18 5.16 10.05 -2.82
N SER A 19 6.18 9.94 -1.96
CA SER A 19 7.44 10.66 -2.12
C SER A 19 8.46 9.83 -2.89
N LYS A 20 9.55 10.46 -3.33
CA LYS A 20 10.70 9.75 -3.95
C LYS A 20 11.38 8.74 -3.00
N ASN A 21 11.20 8.90 -1.69
CA ASN A 21 11.75 8.03 -0.65
C ASN A 21 10.75 6.92 -0.25
N ASN A 22 9.64 6.78 -0.98
CA ASN A 22 8.55 5.85 -0.67
C ASN A 22 7.83 6.13 0.64
N ASP A 23 7.86 7.39 1.10
CA ASP A 23 6.89 7.85 2.09
C ASP A 23 5.51 7.90 1.45
N VAL A 24 4.49 7.49 2.18
CA VAL A 24 3.10 7.47 1.71
C VAL A 24 2.22 8.25 2.66
N ILE A 25 1.36 9.09 2.07
CA ILE A 25 0.23 9.69 2.76
C ILE A 25 -1.04 9.27 2.03
N VAL A 26 -1.95 8.61 2.74
CA VAL A 26 -3.29 8.28 2.22
C VAL A 26 -4.30 9.15 2.94
N ILE A 27 -4.96 10.04 2.22
CA ILE A 27 -6.02 10.90 2.75
C ILE A 27 -7.35 10.37 2.21
N LYS A 28 -8.16 9.78 3.09
CA LYS A 28 -9.51 9.32 2.79
C LYS A 28 -10.51 10.45 3.01
N GLU A 29 -10.58 10.94 4.24
CA GLU A 29 -11.45 12.05 4.65
C GLU A 29 -11.05 12.55 6.04
N LYS A 30 -11.46 13.78 6.36
CA LYS A 30 -11.22 14.40 7.67
C LYS A 30 -11.88 13.58 8.77
N GLY A 31 -11.17 13.40 9.89
CA GLY A 31 -11.65 12.66 11.06
C GLY A 31 -11.67 11.13 10.90
N SER A 32 -11.49 10.60 9.69
CA SER A 32 -11.39 9.15 9.49
C SER A 32 -10.13 8.61 10.16
N ARG A 33 -10.27 7.48 10.87
CA ARG A 33 -9.15 6.76 11.50
C ARG A 33 -8.29 6.00 10.49
N PHE A 34 -8.72 5.96 9.22
CA PHE A 34 -8.06 5.21 8.15
C PHE A 34 -7.26 6.12 7.20
N ASN A 35 -6.94 7.35 7.60
CA ASN A 35 -5.89 8.09 6.92
C ASN A 35 -4.55 7.48 7.33
N ILE A 36 -3.61 7.39 6.39
CA ILE A 36 -2.34 6.69 6.60
C ILE A 36 -1.21 7.69 6.48
N LEU A 37 -0.29 7.63 7.45
CA LEU A 37 1.02 8.25 7.41
C LEU A 37 2.06 7.12 7.44
N SER A 38 2.93 7.04 6.42
CA SER A 38 3.87 5.92 6.32
C SER A 38 5.22 6.32 5.73
N THR A 39 6.25 5.63 6.21
CA THR A 39 7.56 5.47 5.57
C THR A 39 7.76 4.00 5.18
N LEU A 40 8.93 3.64 4.65
CA LEU A 40 9.29 2.23 4.42
C LEU A 40 9.34 1.40 5.71
N GLU A 41 9.63 2.05 6.83
CA GLU A 41 9.80 1.39 8.12
C GLU A 41 8.58 1.51 9.00
N GLU A 42 7.76 2.55 8.89
CA GLU A 42 6.69 2.82 9.86
C GLU A 42 5.37 3.13 9.14
N GLU A 43 4.25 2.71 9.74
CA GLU A 43 2.90 3.04 9.29
C GLU A 43 2.06 3.41 10.51
N GLU A 44 1.31 4.50 10.38
CA GLU A 44 0.35 4.98 11.37
C GLU A 44 -0.99 5.24 10.70
N GLN A 45 -2.06 4.68 11.27
CA GLN A 45 -3.44 4.95 10.85
C GLN A 45 -4.10 5.90 11.84
N LEU A 46 -4.33 7.13 11.40
CA LEU A 46 -4.63 8.24 12.30
C LEU A 46 -5.81 9.08 11.78
N PRO A 47 -6.67 9.58 12.68
CA PRO A 47 -7.47 10.76 12.43
C PRO A 47 -6.65 11.91 11.83
N LEU A 48 -7.29 12.63 10.91
CA LEU A 48 -6.69 13.78 10.26
C LEU A 48 -7.56 15.03 10.45
N ASN A 49 -6.92 16.13 10.83
CA ASN A 49 -7.48 17.47 10.79
C ASN A 49 -6.79 18.30 9.71
N ILE A 50 -7.61 19.01 8.92
CA ILE A 50 -7.15 19.98 7.91
C ILE A 50 -7.71 21.34 8.33
N THR A 51 -6.84 22.35 8.43
CA THR A 51 -7.20 23.73 8.79
C THR A 51 -6.29 24.68 8.03
N ASP A 52 -6.85 25.44 7.08
CA ASP A 52 -6.11 26.32 6.17
C ASP A 52 -4.88 25.61 5.58
N ASP A 53 -3.68 26.14 5.79
CA ASP A 53 -2.44 25.56 5.27
C ASP A 53 -1.81 24.54 6.23
N SER A 54 -2.60 23.94 7.14
CA SER A 54 -2.12 22.97 8.12
C SER A 54 -2.81 21.61 7.96
N LEU A 55 -2.00 20.55 8.08
CA LEU A 55 -2.40 19.16 8.08
C LEU A 55 -1.90 18.54 9.39
N SER A 56 -2.81 17.97 10.20
CA SER A 56 -2.47 17.42 11.53
C SER A 56 -3.04 16.01 11.64
N PHE A 57 -2.15 15.01 11.63
CA PHE A 57 -2.53 13.65 12.03
C PHE A 57 -2.37 13.53 13.53
N TYR A 58 -3.31 12.86 14.20
CA TYR A 58 -3.30 12.81 15.65
C TYR A 58 -3.81 11.49 16.21
N SER A 59 -3.30 11.12 17.39
CA SER A 59 -3.85 10.04 18.20
C SER A 59 -4.07 10.52 19.64
N GLU A 60 -5.23 10.14 20.18
CA GLU A 60 -5.59 10.35 21.57
C GLU A 60 -5.55 9.01 22.30
N TYR A 61 -4.80 8.93 23.40
CA TYR A 61 -4.68 7.70 24.16
C TYR A 61 -4.50 7.98 25.66
N THR A 62 -4.81 6.96 26.47
CA THR A 62 -4.61 6.98 27.90
C THR A 62 -3.60 5.89 28.25
N LYS A 63 -2.57 6.22 29.03
CA LYS A 63 -1.61 5.21 29.48
C LYS A 63 -2.26 4.27 30.50
N VAL A 64 -1.93 2.98 30.42
CA VAL A 64 -2.40 1.97 31.39
C VAL A 64 -2.08 2.44 32.82
N GLY A 65 -3.09 2.41 33.70
CA GLY A 65 -2.95 2.87 35.09
C GLY A 65 -3.00 4.38 35.30
N SER A 66 -3.34 5.16 34.27
CA SER A 66 -3.53 6.60 34.37
C SER A 66 -4.92 7.01 33.87
N ASN A 67 -5.48 8.09 34.40
CA ASN A 67 -6.66 8.76 33.84
C ASN A 67 -6.28 9.96 32.96
N LYS A 68 -4.97 10.20 32.77
CA LYS A 68 -4.47 11.31 31.95
C LYS A 68 -4.56 10.94 30.48
N GLN A 69 -5.25 11.78 29.71
CA GLN A 69 -5.27 11.70 28.26
C GLN A 69 -4.01 12.34 27.68
N TYR A 70 -3.44 11.69 26.67
CA TYR A 70 -2.30 12.12 25.90
C TYR A 70 -2.73 12.34 24.45
N LEU A 71 -2.11 13.32 23.80
CA LEU A 71 -2.38 13.68 22.42
C LEU A 71 -1.05 13.76 21.68
N ASN A 72 -0.85 12.82 20.75
CA ASN A 72 0.26 12.88 19.81
C ASN A 72 -0.22 13.59 18.54
N LYS A 73 0.62 14.48 18.00
CA LYS A 73 0.35 15.22 16.76
C LYS A 73 1.53 15.18 15.81
N TYR A 74 1.25 14.78 14.58
CA TYR A 74 2.13 14.90 13.44
C TYR A 74 1.63 16.08 12.60
N ASP A 75 2.17 17.26 12.88
CA ASP A 75 1.72 18.51 12.28
C ASP A 75 2.60 18.85 11.07
N PHE A 76 1.96 19.32 10.01
CA PHE A 76 2.59 19.74 8.77
C PHE A 76 2.03 21.07 8.29
N PHE A 77 2.90 21.89 7.71
CA PHE A 77 2.51 23.06 6.93
C PHE A 77 2.46 22.69 5.44
N ILE A 78 1.36 23.00 4.77
CA ILE A 78 1.16 22.81 3.33
C ILE A 78 1.85 23.96 2.60
N LYS A 79 3.04 23.71 2.08
CA LYS A 79 3.81 24.68 1.29
C LYS A 79 3.22 24.89 -0.10
N SER A 80 2.71 23.83 -0.70
CA SER A 80 2.12 23.86 -2.04
C SER A 80 1.18 22.68 -2.25
N LEU A 81 0.04 22.94 -2.88
CA LEU A 81 -0.92 21.91 -3.30
C LEU A 81 -1.37 22.17 -4.74
N SER A 82 -1.23 21.15 -5.58
CA SER A 82 -1.75 21.12 -6.94
C SER A 82 -2.46 19.80 -7.21
N LYS A 83 -2.99 19.62 -8.43
CA LYS A 83 -3.60 18.36 -8.85
C LYS A 83 -2.61 17.19 -8.77
N LYS A 84 -1.32 17.41 -9.01
CA LYS A 84 -0.30 16.34 -9.11
C LYS A 84 0.66 16.27 -7.93
N LYS A 85 0.90 17.40 -7.26
CA LYS A 85 1.99 17.58 -6.29
C LYS A 85 1.47 18.15 -4.99
N LEU A 86 1.97 17.63 -3.87
CA LEU A 86 1.76 18.13 -2.51
C LEU A 86 3.15 18.32 -1.88
N ILE A 87 3.43 19.50 -1.35
CA ILE A 87 4.68 19.78 -0.62
C ILE A 87 4.31 20.10 0.82
N LEU A 88 4.86 19.31 1.74
CA LEU A 88 4.67 19.46 3.17
C LEU A 88 5.98 19.82 3.86
N ARG A 89 5.90 20.67 4.87
CA ARG A 89 6.97 20.90 5.84
C ARG A 89 6.54 20.33 7.20
N PRO A 90 7.23 19.32 7.75
CA PRO A 90 7.01 18.87 9.12
C PRO A 90 7.25 20.02 10.12
N VAL A 91 6.35 20.20 11.09
CA VAL A 91 6.47 21.29 12.09
C VAL A 91 6.47 20.81 13.54
N SER A 92 5.79 19.71 13.88
CA SER A 92 5.90 19.10 15.21
C SER A 92 7.14 18.23 15.32
N GLU A 93 7.64 18.00 16.53
CA GLU A 93 8.80 17.12 16.74
C GLU A 93 8.51 15.70 16.23
N LEU A 94 7.30 15.17 16.49
CA LEU A 94 6.90 13.85 16.00
C LEU A 94 6.88 13.77 14.46
N SER A 95 6.40 14.79 13.74
CA SER A 95 6.41 14.75 12.28
C SER A 95 7.80 14.92 11.69
N LYS A 96 8.68 15.69 12.34
CA LYS A 96 10.10 15.78 11.96
C LYS A 96 10.79 14.45 12.15
N GLU A 97 10.66 13.83 13.33
CA GLU A 97 11.25 12.53 13.65
C GLU A 97 10.76 11.43 12.71
N PHE A 98 9.44 11.31 12.51
CA PHE A 98 8.81 10.31 11.63
C PHE A 98 9.38 10.34 10.21
N PHE A 99 9.75 11.53 9.71
CA PHE A 99 10.32 11.70 8.39
C PHE A 99 11.84 11.99 8.40
N GLY A 100 12.55 11.63 9.46
CA GLY A 100 14.02 11.71 9.50
C GLY A 100 14.55 13.16 9.39
N ASN A 101 13.87 14.11 10.04
CA ASN A 101 14.22 15.53 10.13
C ASN A 101 14.35 16.26 8.78
N ARG A 102 13.68 15.79 7.74
CA ARG A 102 13.62 16.48 6.45
C ARG A 102 12.82 17.77 6.58
N GLU A 103 13.40 18.88 6.14
CA GLU A 103 12.74 20.20 6.18
C GLU A 103 11.49 20.25 5.29
N GLU A 104 11.53 19.60 4.13
CA GLU A 104 10.40 19.53 3.21
C GLU A 104 10.30 18.15 2.57
N ILE A 105 9.07 17.73 2.32
CA ILE A 105 8.74 16.47 1.68
C ILE A 105 7.85 16.77 0.48
N THR A 106 8.33 16.39 -0.70
CA THR A 106 7.56 16.46 -1.93
C THR A 106 6.89 15.13 -2.19
N PHE A 107 5.57 15.16 -2.26
CA PHE A 107 4.75 14.04 -2.69
C PHE A 107 4.18 14.28 -4.07
N ILE A 108 4.08 13.20 -4.83
CA ILE A 108 3.36 13.12 -6.10
C ILE A 108 2.14 12.25 -5.85
N ARG A 109 0.98 12.69 -6.32
CA ARG A 109 -0.24 11.88 -6.27
C ARG A 109 -0.02 10.62 -7.11
N GLN A 110 -0.22 9.44 -6.53
CA GLN A 110 0.23 8.16 -7.06
C GLN A 110 -0.17 7.95 -8.52
N LYS A 111 -1.43 8.23 -8.88
CA LYS A 111 -1.93 8.10 -10.27
C LYS A 111 -1.21 8.95 -11.32
N TYR A 112 -0.41 9.94 -10.90
CA TYR A 112 0.42 10.76 -11.79
C TYR A 112 1.91 10.41 -11.73
N ASN A 113 2.30 9.51 -10.84
CA ASN A 113 3.68 9.08 -10.63
C ASN A 113 4.05 7.90 -11.56
N ILE A 114 3.89 8.10 -12.87
CA ILE A 114 4.01 6.99 -13.83
C ILE A 114 5.46 6.83 -14.30
N ASP A 115 6.07 5.68 -14.00
CA ASP A 115 7.32 5.23 -14.61
C ASP A 115 7.00 4.38 -15.86
N SER A 116 7.03 5.00 -17.04
CA SER A 116 6.75 4.33 -18.31
C SER A 116 7.84 3.33 -18.72
N SER A 117 9.00 3.34 -18.09
CA SER A 117 10.10 2.44 -18.41
C SER A 117 9.96 1.05 -17.77
N ILE A 118 8.94 0.81 -16.94
CA ILE A 118 8.65 -0.53 -16.42
C ILE A 118 8.04 -1.39 -17.53
N SER A 119 8.80 -2.41 -17.95
CA SER A 119 8.37 -3.51 -18.83
C SER A 119 8.18 -4.76 -17.99
N PHE A 120 6.91 -5.10 -17.73
CA PHE A 120 6.53 -6.25 -16.91
C PHE A 120 6.81 -7.58 -17.60
N GLU A 121 7.32 -8.55 -16.86
CA GLU A 121 7.59 -9.89 -17.37
C GLU A 121 6.83 -10.98 -16.62
N LYS A 122 6.90 -10.94 -15.29
CA LYS A 122 6.32 -11.96 -14.40
C LYS A 122 6.23 -11.44 -12.98
N ILE A 123 5.21 -11.88 -12.24
CA ILE A 123 5.13 -11.74 -10.79
C ILE A 123 4.82 -13.09 -10.18
N VAL A 124 5.49 -13.40 -9.07
CA VAL A 124 5.18 -14.53 -8.22
C VAL A 124 4.83 -13.97 -6.83
N TYR A 125 3.74 -14.43 -6.27
CA TYR A 125 3.18 -13.94 -5.01
C TYR A 125 2.87 -15.11 -4.09
N HIS A 126 3.35 -15.01 -2.86
CA HIS A 126 3.08 -16.00 -1.82
C HIS A 126 2.58 -15.34 -0.54
N THR A 127 1.64 -16.00 0.13
CA THR A 127 1.29 -15.71 1.51
C THR A 127 1.40 -16.98 2.35
N THR A 128 1.92 -16.86 3.57
CA THR A 128 1.84 -17.93 4.56
C THR A 128 0.50 -17.92 5.29
N GLY A 129 0.23 -18.95 6.08
CA GLY A 129 -0.85 -18.93 7.05
C GLY A 129 -0.58 -17.91 8.18
N CYS A 130 -1.62 -17.65 8.98
CA CYS A 130 -1.60 -16.79 10.15
C CYS A 130 -2.49 -17.41 11.25
N LEU A 131 -2.47 -16.89 12.49
CA LEU A 131 -3.43 -17.31 13.52
C LEU A 131 -4.78 -16.61 13.31
N GLY A 132 -5.48 -16.99 12.24
CA GLY A 132 -6.72 -16.36 11.81
C GLY A 132 -7.23 -16.92 10.49
N THR A 133 -7.91 -16.09 9.69
CA THR A 133 -8.54 -16.46 8.41
C THR A 133 -7.72 -16.10 7.17
N CYS A 134 -6.41 -15.88 7.33
CA CYS A 134 -5.54 -15.53 6.19
C CYS A 134 -5.48 -16.69 5.20
N SER A 135 -5.68 -16.38 3.92
CA SER A 135 -5.54 -17.37 2.86
C SER A 135 -4.07 -17.62 2.58
N ILE A 136 -3.71 -18.88 2.38
CA ILE A 136 -2.41 -19.27 1.83
C ILE A 136 -2.54 -19.21 0.32
N ILE A 137 -1.70 -18.41 -0.34
CA ILE A 137 -1.77 -18.17 -1.78
C ILE A 137 -0.38 -18.44 -2.36
N ASP A 138 -0.36 -19.13 -3.49
CA ASP A 138 0.75 -19.30 -4.41
C ASP A 138 0.23 -18.85 -5.79
N LEU A 139 0.62 -17.67 -6.24
CA LEU A 139 0.13 -17.04 -7.47
C LEU A 139 1.30 -16.69 -8.39
N GLU A 140 1.15 -16.98 -9.69
CA GLU A 140 2.02 -16.46 -10.74
C GLU A 140 1.18 -15.81 -11.83
N ILE A 141 1.61 -14.63 -12.28
CA ILE A 141 1.08 -13.95 -13.47
C ILE A 141 2.25 -13.64 -14.40
N ASP A 142 2.14 -14.00 -15.68
CA ASP A 142 3.16 -13.66 -16.69
C ASP A 142 2.73 -12.51 -17.61
N LYS A 143 3.66 -12.00 -18.42
CA LYS A 143 3.42 -10.95 -19.42
C LYS A 143 2.41 -11.33 -20.51
N ASN A 144 2.13 -12.62 -20.68
CA ASN A 144 1.10 -13.11 -21.60
C ASN A 144 -0.26 -13.21 -20.90
N ARG A 145 -0.37 -12.67 -19.68
CA ARG A 145 -1.54 -12.64 -18.80
C ARG A 145 -1.93 -13.99 -18.23
N ASN A 146 -1.13 -15.03 -18.45
CA ASN A 146 -1.47 -16.34 -17.91
C ASN A 146 -1.38 -16.29 -16.39
N ILE A 147 -2.34 -16.94 -15.75
CA ILE A 147 -2.40 -17.05 -14.30
C ILE A 147 -2.27 -18.50 -13.92
N TYR A 148 -1.44 -18.76 -12.92
CA TYR A 148 -1.54 -19.95 -12.10
C TYR A 148 -1.82 -19.51 -10.67
N TRP A 149 -2.85 -20.07 -10.05
CA TRP A 149 -3.20 -19.81 -8.67
C TRP A 149 -3.36 -21.13 -7.95
N ASN A 150 -2.73 -21.25 -6.79
CA ASN A 150 -2.95 -22.33 -5.85
C ASN A 150 -3.19 -21.70 -4.49
N GLY A 151 -4.29 -22.04 -3.83
CA GLY A 151 -4.54 -21.45 -2.52
C GLY A 151 -5.43 -22.28 -1.62
N GLU A 152 -5.34 -21.95 -0.34
CA GLU A 152 -6.11 -22.52 0.75
C GLU A 152 -6.87 -21.37 1.41
N VAL A 153 -8.18 -21.33 1.15
CA VAL A 153 -9.08 -20.31 1.68
C VAL A 153 -9.92 -20.94 2.78
N LEU A 154 -9.69 -20.51 4.02
CA LEU A 154 -10.46 -20.95 5.17
C LEU A 154 -11.96 -20.72 4.92
N ASN A 155 -12.76 -21.75 5.19
CA ASN A 155 -14.22 -21.76 5.01
C ASN A 155 -14.73 -21.60 3.57
N ASN A 156 -13.87 -21.73 2.54
CA ASN A 156 -14.32 -21.78 1.15
C ASN A 156 -13.55 -22.83 0.34
N LYS A 157 -14.05 -24.08 0.35
CA LYS A 157 -13.41 -25.21 -0.33
C LYS A 157 -13.45 -25.10 -1.85
N ASP A 158 -14.50 -24.49 -2.41
CA ASP A 158 -14.63 -24.32 -3.86
C ASP A 158 -13.58 -23.38 -4.43
N ARG A 159 -13.08 -22.49 -3.59
CA ARG A 159 -11.98 -21.59 -3.90
C ARG A 159 -10.63 -22.16 -3.53
N SER A 160 -10.56 -23.30 -2.87
CA SER A 160 -9.30 -23.93 -2.51
C SER A 160 -8.84 -24.92 -3.59
N GLY A 161 -7.53 -24.97 -3.83
CA GLY A 161 -6.91 -25.87 -4.82
C GLY A 161 -6.20 -25.12 -5.93
N GLN A 162 -5.99 -25.81 -7.06
CA GLN A 162 -5.17 -25.32 -8.16
C GLN A 162 -6.03 -24.89 -9.33
N PHE A 163 -5.70 -23.72 -9.88
CA PHE A 163 -6.47 -23.08 -10.93
C PHE A 163 -5.54 -22.43 -11.95
N LYS A 164 -6.05 -22.32 -13.17
CA LYS A 164 -5.43 -21.59 -14.26
C LYS A 164 -6.43 -20.69 -14.94
N GLY A 165 -5.93 -19.61 -15.50
CA GLY A 165 -6.74 -18.70 -16.29
C GLY A 165 -5.87 -17.69 -16.99
N GLN A 166 -6.51 -16.61 -17.42
CA GLN A 166 -5.87 -15.48 -18.02
C GLN A 166 -6.50 -14.20 -17.50
N LEU A 167 -5.69 -13.17 -17.21
CA LEU A 167 -6.24 -11.86 -16.90
C LEU A 167 -6.98 -11.30 -18.12
N SER A 168 -8.13 -10.68 -17.89
CA SER A 168 -8.71 -9.79 -18.89
C SER A 168 -7.75 -8.63 -19.17
N GLU A 169 -7.87 -8.00 -20.34
CA GLU A 169 -7.07 -6.79 -20.66
C GLU A 169 -7.21 -5.74 -19.55
N ALA A 170 -8.44 -5.50 -19.06
CA ALA A 170 -8.69 -4.50 -18.02
C ALA A 170 -7.96 -4.79 -16.71
N LEU A 171 -7.92 -6.06 -16.24
CA LEU A 171 -7.20 -6.43 -15.03
C LEU A 171 -5.68 -6.40 -15.24
N TYR A 172 -5.22 -6.74 -16.44
CA TYR A 172 -3.81 -6.63 -16.78
C TYR A 172 -3.36 -5.17 -16.80
N ASP A 173 -4.14 -4.28 -17.43
CA ASP A 173 -3.88 -2.84 -17.43
C ASP A 173 -3.90 -2.26 -16.01
N GLU A 174 -4.80 -2.72 -15.14
CA GLU A 174 -4.80 -2.36 -13.72
C GLU A 174 -3.47 -2.77 -13.04
N LEU A 175 -3.04 -4.02 -13.19
CA LEU A 175 -1.76 -4.51 -12.67
C LEU A 175 -0.59 -3.65 -13.17
N ILE A 176 -0.53 -3.39 -14.48
CA ILE A 176 0.55 -2.59 -15.08
C ILE A 176 0.53 -1.15 -14.54
N ASN A 177 -0.65 -0.55 -14.38
CA ASN A 177 -0.78 0.78 -13.82
C ASN A 177 -0.33 0.84 -12.35
N ILE A 178 -0.64 -0.17 -11.54
CA ILE A 178 -0.15 -0.28 -10.16
C ILE A 178 1.37 -0.35 -10.13
N LEU A 179 1.98 -1.19 -10.96
CA LEU A 179 3.45 -1.34 -11.02
C LEU A 179 4.13 -0.04 -11.47
N LYS A 180 3.58 0.63 -12.49
CA LYS A 180 4.14 1.89 -13.02
C LYS A 180 3.97 3.07 -12.09
N SER A 181 2.93 3.08 -11.26
CA SER A 181 2.58 4.23 -10.42
C SER A 181 3.21 4.23 -9.03
N SER A 182 3.92 3.17 -8.64
CA SER A 182 4.23 2.88 -7.24
C SER A 182 5.70 3.06 -6.84
N ASN A 183 6.55 3.68 -7.67
CA ASN A 183 8.00 3.75 -7.42
C ASN A 183 8.68 2.38 -7.29
N LEU A 184 8.23 1.37 -8.06
CA LEU A 184 8.68 -0.02 -7.93
C LEU A 184 10.21 -0.20 -7.85
N LYS A 185 10.99 0.60 -8.58
CA LYS A 185 12.46 0.49 -8.61
C LYS A 185 13.14 0.78 -7.28
N SER A 186 12.53 1.60 -6.41
CA SER A 186 13.09 1.98 -5.11
C SER A 186 12.47 1.20 -3.96
N TRP A 187 11.60 0.22 -4.23
CA TRP A 187 11.00 -0.60 -3.18
C TRP A 187 12.05 -1.35 -2.37
N SER A 188 11.81 -1.43 -1.08
CA SER A 188 12.46 -2.33 -0.14
C SER A 188 11.43 -2.74 0.90
N PHE A 189 11.43 -4.01 1.30
CA PHE A 189 10.53 -4.47 2.35
C PHE A 189 11.30 -4.54 3.66
N PRO A 190 10.78 -3.96 4.75
CA PRO A 190 11.45 -3.99 6.02
C PRO A 190 11.46 -5.44 6.54
N LYS A 191 12.52 -5.84 7.23
CA LYS A 191 12.60 -7.15 7.89
C LYS A 191 11.89 -7.11 9.23
N LYS A 192 10.58 -6.83 9.20
CA LYS A 192 9.74 -6.81 10.39
C LYS A 192 9.08 -8.17 10.57
N GLU A 193 9.34 -8.73 11.74
CA GLU A 193 8.66 -9.91 12.25
C GLU A 193 7.74 -9.46 13.38
N GLY A 194 6.57 -10.07 13.45
CA GLY A 194 5.60 -9.88 14.52
C GLY A 194 5.00 -11.22 14.89
N HIS A 195 4.09 -11.19 15.85
CA HIS A 195 3.32 -12.37 16.20
C HIS A 195 2.08 -12.45 15.29
N ASP A 196 1.79 -13.64 14.80
CA ASP A 196 0.49 -14.04 14.25
C ASP A 196 0.09 -13.50 12.87
N GLY A 197 0.93 -12.71 12.19
CA GLY A 197 0.70 -12.21 10.82
C GLY A 197 1.14 -13.18 9.72
N ALA A 198 0.48 -13.11 8.56
CA ALA A 198 0.94 -13.82 7.36
C ALA A 198 2.19 -13.13 6.78
N VAL A 199 3.19 -13.91 6.39
CA VAL A 199 4.34 -13.41 5.65
C VAL A 199 3.99 -13.34 4.18
N THR A 200 4.13 -12.15 3.60
CA THR A 200 3.98 -11.90 2.18
C THR A 200 5.34 -12.00 1.49
N THR A 201 5.40 -12.75 0.40
CA THR A 201 6.57 -12.81 -0.50
C THR A 201 6.15 -12.39 -1.90
N LEU A 202 6.94 -11.51 -2.51
CA LEU A 202 6.74 -11.00 -3.86
C LEU A 202 8.03 -11.13 -4.65
N ILE A 203 7.98 -11.84 -5.78
CA ILE A 203 9.09 -11.96 -6.72
C ILE A 203 8.67 -11.29 -8.01
N LEU A 204 9.28 -10.16 -8.33
CA LEU A 204 8.94 -9.34 -9.49
C LEU A 204 10.03 -9.41 -10.54
N TYR A 205 9.61 -9.64 -11.78
CA TYR A 205 10.44 -9.62 -12.97
C TYR A 205 10.00 -8.47 -13.86
N TYR A 206 10.90 -7.53 -14.10
CA TYR A 206 10.69 -6.42 -15.01
C TYR A 206 12.02 -5.90 -15.57
N ASN A 207 12.05 -5.44 -16.81
CA ASN A 207 13.26 -4.90 -17.46
C ASN A 207 14.48 -5.85 -17.40
N GLY A 208 14.28 -7.15 -17.41
CA GLY A 208 15.32 -8.17 -17.24
C GLY A 208 15.85 -8.30 -15.80
N GLU A 209 15.31 -7.55 -14.84
CA GLU A 209 15.69 -7.62 -13.43
C GLU A 209 14.75 -8.52 -12.63
N ARG A 210 15.31 -9.19 -11.63
CA ARG A 210 14.58 -9.93 -10.59
C ARG A 210 14.68 -9.18 -9.26
N LYS A 211 13.54 -8.85 -8.67
CA LYS A 211 13.46 -8.30 -7.30
C LYS A 211 12.71 -9.26 -6.39
N TYR A 212 13.23 -9.42 -5.18
CA TYR A 212 12.66 -10.28 -4.15
C TYR A 212 12.28 -9.42 -2.94
N PHE A 213 11.02 -9.48 -2.55
CA PHE A 213 10.49 -8.76 -1.41
C PHE A 213 9.80 -9.74 -0.47
N LYS A 214 10.08 -9.63 0.83
CA LYS A 214 9.47 -10.48 1.84
C LYS A 214 9.32 -9.72 3.14
N SER A 215 8.10 -9.69 3.68
CA SER A 215 7.82 -9.08 4.98
C SER A 215 6.49 -9.61 5.52
N MET A 216 6.38 -9.66 6.84
CA MET A 216 5.08 -9.81 7.51
C MET A 216 4.25 -8.52 7.44
N PHE A 217 4.93 -7.37 7.39
CA PHE A 217 4.34 -6.05 7.27
C PHE A 217 4.96 -5.33 6.06
N PRO A 218 4.49 -5.62 4.83
CA PRO A 218 4.90 -4.87 3.65
C PRO A 218 4.61 -3.37 3.81
N PRO A 219 5.43 -2.48 3.23
CA PRO A 219 5.21 -1.04 3.34
C PRO A 219 3.95 -0.63 2.56
N THR A 220 3.27 0.44 3.01
CA THR A 220 2.00 0.93 2.43
C THR A 220 2.09 1.16 0.92
N ILE A 221 3.25 1.54 0.40
CA ILE A 221 3.44 1.77 -1.05
C ILE A 221 3.17 0.52 -1.91
N ALA A 222 3.33 -0.68 -1.34
CA ALA A 222 3.05 -1.94 -2.00
C ALA A 222 1.61 -2.42 -1.81
N GLN A 223 0.82 -1.78 -0.94
CA GLN A 223 -0.49 -2.27 -0.52
C GLN A 223 -1.46 -2.46 -1.69
N GLN A 224 -1.50 -1.51 -2.64
CA GLN A 224 -2.39 -1.61 -3.78
C GLN A 224 -2.10 -2.85 -4.65
N LEU A 225 -0.83 -3.22 -4.80
CA LEU A 225 -0.44 -4.43 -5.53
C LEU A 225 -0.81 -5.68 -4.74
N ILE A 226 -0.54 -5.69 -3.43
CA ILE A 226 -0.84 -6.82 -2.56
C ILE A 226 -2.36 -7.07 -2.53
N ASP A 227 -3.17 -6.03 -2.37
CA ASP A 227 -4.64 -6.12 -2.41
C ASP A 227 -5.14 -6.64 -3.76
N PHE A 228 -4.56 -6.16 -4.86
CA PHE A 228 -4.88 -6.64 -6.20
C PHE A 228 -4.63 -8.15 -6.35
N LEU A 229 -3.46 -8.62 -5.89
CA LEU A 229 -3.06 -10.03 -5.98
C LEU A 229 -3.85 -10.93 -5.03
N TYR A 230 -4.06 -10.48 -3.80
CA TYR A 230 -4.78 -11.22 -2.77
C TYR A 230 -6.26 -11.42 -3.14
N GLY A 231 -6.89 -10.40 -3.72
CA GLY A 231 -8.29 -10.46 -4.16
C GLY A 231 -8.50 -10.99 -5.58
N LEU A 232 -7.46 -11.48 -6.26
CA LEU A 232 -7.53 -11.79 -7.69
C LEU A 232 -8.49 -12.95 -7.99
N ASP A 233 -8.60 -13.90 -7.07
CA ASP A 233 -9.50 -15.05 -7.16
C ASP A 233 -10.99 -14.66 -7.11
N GLN A 234 -11.33 -13.41 -6.78
CA GLN A 234 -12.68 -12.84 -6.86
C GLN A 234 -12.96 -12.16 -8.20
N LYS A 235 -11.90 -11.78 -8.93
CA LYS A 235 -11.97 -10.93 -10.11
C LYS A 235 -11.80 -11.70 -11.42
N VAL A 236 -11.22 -12.90 -11.37
CA VAL A 236 -10.86 -13.67 -12.57
C VAL A 236 -11.66 -14.95 -12.68
N ASN A 237 -12.13 -15.23 -13.89
CA ASN A 237 -12.66 -16.54 -14.25
C ASN A 237 -11.49 -17.53 -14.40
N VAL A 238 -11.34 -18.42 -13.44
CA VAL A 238 -10.30 -19.46 -13.44
C VAL A 238 -10.92 -20.84 -13.54
N ILE A 239 -10.19 -21.77 -14.14
CA ILE A 239 -10.59 -23.17 -14.32
C ILE A 239 -9.71 -24.03 -13.44
N ARG A 240 -10.32 -24.94 -12.68
CA ARG A 240 -9.60 -25.88 -11.82
C ARG A 240 -8.70 -26.79 -12.65
N THR A 241 -7.54 -27.16 -12.11
CA THR A 241 -6.57 -28.02 -12.79
C THR A 241 -5.89 -28.96 -11.81
N ASP A 242 -5.53 -30.16 -12.26
CA ASP A 242 -4.72 -31.10 -11.48
C ASP A 242 -3.21 -30.93 -11.75
N LYS A 243 -2.84 -30.05 -12.70
CA LYS A 243 -1.43 -29.82 -13.05
C LYS A 243 -0.76 -28.96 -11.99
N LYS A 244 -0.07 -29.62 -11.06
CA LYS A 244 0.85 -28.97 -10.11
C LYS A 244 1.91 -28.17 -10.85
N LYS A 245 2.04 -26.91 -10.49
CA LYS A 245 3.15 -26.05 -10.89
C LYS A 245 3.95 -25.69 -9.64
N VAL A 246 5.25 -25.95 -9.68
CA VAL A 246 6.18 -25.47 -8.65
C VAL A 246 6.48 -24.01 -8.98
N LEU A 247 6.04 -23.12 -8.09
CA LEU A 247 6.40 -21.72 -8.16
C LEU A 247 7.73 -21.50 -7.45
N GLU A 248 8.45 -20.48 -7.90
CA GLU A 248 9.65 -19.97 -7.25
C GLU A 248 9.34 -19.49 -5.81
N ARG A 249 10.31 -19.46 -4.90
CA ARG A 249 10.13 -19.05 -3.49
C ARG A 249 11.28 -18.19 -2.97
#